data_AF-A0A962D971-F1
#
_entry.id   AF-A0A962D971-F1
#
_cell.length_a   1.000
_cell.length_b   1.000
_cell.length_c   1.000
_cell.angle_alpha   90.00
_cell.angle_beta   90.00
_cell.angle_gamma   90.00
#
_symmetry.space_group_name_H-M   'P 1'
#
loop_
_entity.id
_entity.type
_entity.pdbx_description
1 polymer ?
#
loop_
_entity_poly.entity_id
_entity_poly.type
_entity_poly.pdbx_seq_one_letter_code
_entity_poly.pdbx_strand_id
1 'polypeptide(L)'
;MKSAVLYLTLLVIALAPLNIAQACIENFQWSPQRFWSINLQLSLIQESIATTPPQLYEKHYKDVKTSEEFFQEKEKSAMKELLTGDVQKALTLFLDLENSNREYASAANLGTAYELNGDNQNALKWIKEGVKRNPNSHHKTEWLHVLILEAKINLEKNPDYYNGKRVLELADTLPAKENDVFFTYNGQNFNRFEVEMALAYQLFERTVFVKPKDLIVADLLFSLSRISAHKNDFKTAFGFLDLSKEYGFKDEQIWQETFSDYQDRKYTTEILIPRAQAGFVILVTLFIIVMVWRDRKKRTAQ
;
A
#
# COMPACT_ATOMS: atom_id res chain seq x y z
N MET A 1 49.12 -44.29 12.98
CA MET A 1 48.23 -43.54 13.90
C MET A 1 47.82 -42.23 13.23
N LYS A 2 46.50 -42.10 12.94
CA LYS A 2 45.62 -40.91 12.88
C LYS A 2 46.31 -39.54 12.62
N SER A 3 45.95 -38.74 11.60
CA SER A 3 44.60 -38.30 11.25
C SER A 3 44.60 -37.66 9.85
N ALA A 4 43.66 -38.06 8.99
CA ALA A 4 43.30 -37.31 7.79
C ALA A 4 42.10 -36.40 8.14
N VAL A 5 42.29 -35.09 8.04
CA VAL A 5 41.22 -34.10 8.22
C VAL A 5 40.59 -33.85 6.85
N LEU A 6 39.42 -34.42 6.64
CA LEU A 6 38.60 -34.24 5.44
C LEU A 6 37.82 -32.93 5.59
N TYR A 7 38.20 -31.89 4.85
CA TYR A 7 37.41 -30.66 4.73
C TYR A 7 36.22 -30.95 3.81
N LEU A 8 35.05 -31.18 4.42
CA LEU A 8 33.77 -31.23 3.72
C LEU A 8 33.23 -29.80 3.62
N THR A 9 33.53 -29.10 2.52
CA THR A 9 32.91 -27.81 2.19
C THR A 9 31.47 -28.08 1.75
N LEU A 10 30.53 -27.99 2.70
CA LEU A 10 29.10 -27.95 2.43
C LEU A 10 28.80 -26.63 1.71
N LEU A 11 28.66 -26.71 0.39
CA LEU A 11 28.10 -25.65 -0.44
C LEU A 11 26.59 -25.59 -0.14
N VAL A 12 26.20 -24.84 0.88
CA VAL A 12 24.79 -24.47 1.10
C VAL A 12 24.44 -23.44 0.04
N ILE A 13 23.93 -23.89 -1.10
CA ILE A 13 23.19 -23.02 -2.02
C ILE A 13 21.92 -22.64 -1.25
N ALA A 14 21.94 -21.46 -0.64
CA ALA A 14 20.74 -20.82 -0.15
C ALA A 14 19.87 -20.52 -1.38
N LEU A 15 18.98 -21.45 -1.71
CA LEU A 15 17.81 -21.16 -2.53
C LEU A 15 16.98 -20.18 -1.71
N ALA A 16 17.27 -18.88 -1.83
CA ALA A 16 16.34 -17.86 -1.41
C ALA A 16 15.02 -18.22 -2.10
N PRO A 17 13.90 -18.35 -1.37
CA PRO A 17 12.62 -18.55 -2.01
C PRO A 17 12.44 -17.38 -2.98
N LEU A 18 12.42 -17.70 -4.27
CA LEU A 18 11.97 -16.78 -5.30
C LEU A 18 10.50 -16.50 -4.95
N ASN A 19 10.27 -15.46 -4.15
CA ASN A 19 8.95 -14.93 -3.83
C ASN A 19 8.38 -14.32 -5.11
N ILE A 20 7.98 -15.18 -6.05
CA ILE A 20 7.31 -14.78 -7.29
C ILE A 20 5.81 -14.82 -6.97
N ALA A 21 5.33 -13.74 -6.40
CA ALA A 21 3.90 -13.44 -6.40
C ALA A 21 3.76 -11.92 -6.39
N GLN A 22 3.08 -11.37 -7.40
CA GLN A 22 3.06 -9.96 -7.79
C GLN A 22 1.88 -9.74 -8.76
N ALA A 23 0.81 -9.02 -8.39
CA ALA A 23 -0.37 -8.85 -9.26
C ALA A 23 -1.33 -7.70 -8.85
N CYS A 24 -2.03 -7.13 -9.83
CA CYS A 24 -3.27 -6.33 -9.74
C CYS A 24 -4.43 -7.07 -10.45
N ILE A 25 -5.69 -6.94 -10.02
CA ILE A 25 -6.79 -7.66 -10.69
C ILE A 25 -7.88 -6.71 -11.12
N GLU A 26 -8.07 -6.62 -12.43
CA GLU A 26 -9.19 -5.91 -12.98
C GLU A 26 -10.50 -6.73 -12.88
N ASN A 27 -11.61 -6.05 -12.64
CA ASN A 27 -12.96 -6.54 -12.26
C ASN A 27 -13.27 -6.59 -10.76
N PHE A 28 -12.36 -6.16 -9.91
CA PHE A 28 -12.69 -5.95 -8.50
C PHE A 28 -13.35 -4.58 -8.27
N GLN A 29 -14.67 -4.48 -8.47
CA GLN A 29 -15.44 -3.31 -8.06
C GLN A 29 -15.68 -3.31 -6.55
N TRP A 30 -14.66 -2.95 -5.76
CA TRP A 30 -14.90 -2.56 -4.37
C TRP A 30 -15.70 -1.26 -4.35
N SER A 31 -16.64 -1.13 -3.41
CA SER A 31 -17.30 0.14 -3.23
C SER A 31 -16.23 1.18 -2.87
N PRO A 32 -16.04 2.24 -3.70
CA PRO A 32 -14.96 3.18 -3.48
C PRO A 32 -14.97 3.64 -2.03
N GLN A 33 -16.18 3.90 -1.48
CA GLN A 33 -16.45 4.37 -0.11
C GLN A 33 -15.66 3.66 0.99
N ARG A 34 -15.35 2.36 0.85
CA ARG A 34 -14.54 1.64 1.85
C ARG A 34 -13.08 2.11 1.84
N PHE A 35 -12.48 2.37 0.68
CA PHE A 35 -11.11 2.87 0.55
C PHE A 35 -10.95 4.35 0.96
N TRP A 36 -12.00 5.17 0.85
CA TRP A 36 -11.94 6.59 1.29
C TRP A 36 -11.90 6.74 2.82
N SER A 37 -12.23 5.67 3.56
CA SER A 37 -12.12 5.67 5.02
C SER A 37 -10.77 5.12 5.44
N ILE A 38 -9.90 5.98 5.95
CA ILE A 38 -8.56 5.65 6.47
C ILE A 38 -8.63 4.49 7.47
N ASN A 39 -9.61 4.54 8.38
CA ASN A 39 -9.82 3.53 9.41
C ASN A 39 -10.13 2.13 8.85
N LEU A 40 -10.56 2.05 7.58
CA LEU A 40 -10.82 0.79 6.89
C LEU A 40 -9.63 0.32 6.05
N GLN A 41 -8.69 1.20 5.68
CA GLN A 41 -7.57 0.81 4.82
C GLN A 41 -6.69 -0.26 5.47
N LEU A 42 -6.35 -0.10 6.75
CA LEU A 42 -5.54 -1.10 7.47
C LEU A 42 -6.26 -2.45 7.56
N SER A 43 -7.55 -2.46 7.90
CA SER A 43 -8.30 -3.72 8.00
C SER A 43 -8.50 -4.39 6.65
N LEU A 44 -8.69 -3.63 5.57
CA LEU A 44 -8.78 -4.17 4.21
C LEU A 44 -7.45 -4.78 3.76
N ILE A 45 -6.32 -4.11 4.02
CA ILE A 45 -4.99 -4.65 3.70
C ILE A 45 -4.69 -5.90 4.55
N GLN A 46 -5.10 -5.93 5.82
CA GLN A 46 -4.99 -7.13 6.66
C GLN A 46 -5.88 -8.27 6.15
N GLU A 47 -7.11 -7.97 5.69
CA GLU A 47 -7.99 -8.96 5.07
C GLU A 47 -7.38 -9.51 3.78
N SER A 48 -6.78 -8.68 2.93
CA SER A 48 -6.12 -9.14 1.70
C SER A 48 -4.86 -9.95 1.98
N ILE A 49 -4.08 -9.61 3.01
CA ILE A 49 -2.96 -10.44 3.50
C ILE A 49 -3.46 -11.82 3.95
N ALA A 50 -4.59 -11.88 4.66
CA ALA A 50 -5.19 -13.14 5.10
C ALA A 50 -5.87 -13.93 3.97
N THR A 51 -6.14 -13.29 2.83
CA THR A 51 -6.83 -13.89 1.69
C THR A 51 -5.83 -14.55 0.73
N THR A 52 -6.17 -15.74 0.25
CA THR A 52 -5.44 -16.42 -0.82
C THR A 52 -6.09 -16.14 -2.19
N PRO A 53 -5.34 -16.19 -3.30
CA PRO A 53 -5.91 -16.01 -4.63
C PRO A 53 -7.10 -16.95 -4.94
N PRO A 54 -7.08 -18.25 -4.59
CA PRO A 54 -8.25 -19.12 -4.79
C PRO A 54 -9.48 -18.71 -3.97
N GLN A 55 -9.29 -18.26 -2.71
CA GLN A 55 -10.40 -17.73 -1.90
C GLN A 55 -10.99 -16.46 -2.52
N LEU A 56 -10.14 -15.61 -3.11
CA LEU A 56 -10.59 -14.42 -3.82
C LEU A 56 -11.47 -14.80 -5.03
N TYR A 57 -11.04 -15.79 -5.81
CA TYR A 57 -11.84 -16.33 -6.93
C TYR A 57 -13.20 -16.84 -6.49
N GLU A 58 -13.22 -17.68 -5.45
CA GLU A 58 -14.46 -18.24 -4.91
C GLU A 58 -15.43 -17.15 -4.42
N LYS A 59 -14.91 -16.13 -3.73
CA LYS A 59 -15.73 -15.06 -3.16
C LYS A 59 -16.26 -14.07 -4.20
N HIS A 60 -15.51 -13.80 -5.27
CA HIS A 60 -15.80 -12.69 -6.19
C HIS A 60 -16.07 -13.06 -7.64
N TYR A 61 -15.66 -14.25 -8.10
CA TYR A 61 -15.73 -14.61 -9.52
C TYR A 61 -16.62 -15.83 -9.79
N LYS A 62 -16.69 -16.80 -8.87
CA LYS A 62 -17.40 -18.06 -9.11
C LYS A 62 -18.87 -17.87 -9.49
N ASP A 63 -19.61 -17.11 -8.68
CA ASP A 63 -21.06 -16.99 -8.79
C ASP A 63 -21.54 -15.78 -9.61
N VAL A 64 -20.62 -14.99 -10.18
CA VAL A 64 -20.98 -13.89 -11.09
C VAL A 64 -21.55 -14.49 -12.37
N LYS A 65 -22.89 -14.48 -12.47
CA LYS A 65 -23.65 -14.78 -13.68
C LYS A 65 -23.55 -13.56 -14.60
N THR A 66 -22.73 -13.66 -15.62
CA THR A 66 -22.59 -12.65 -16.68
C THR A 66 -23.72 -12.85 -17.68
N SER A 67 -24.53 -11.80 -17.89
CA SER A 67 -25.63 -11.80 -18.86
C SER A 67 -25.22 -11.33 -20.27
N GLU A 68 -23.92 -11.09 -20.50
CA GLU A 68 -23.36 -10.58 -21.76
C GLU A 68 -22.11 -11.35 -22.22
N GLU A 69 -22.14 -11.74 -23.51
CA GLU A 69 -21.11 -12.12 -24.49
C GLU A 69 -19.81 -12.88 -24.11
N PHE A 70 -19.45 -13.81 -25.00
CA PHE A 70 -18.26 -14.69 -25.05
C PHE A 70 -16.94 -14.12 -24.50
N PHE A 71 -16.67 -12.82 -24.65
CA PHE A 71 -15.45 -12.18 -24.15
C PHE A 71 -15.36 -12.20 -22.61
N GLN A 72 -16.49 -12.04 -21.91
CA GLN A 72 -16.54 -12.10 -20.44
C GLN A 72 -16.25 -13.51 -19.92
N GLU A 73 -16.64 -14.56 -20.66
CA GLU A 73 -16.35 -15.95 -20.28
C GLU A 73 -14.87 -16.30 -20.46
N LYS A 74 -14.24 -15.84 -21.55
CA LYS A 74 -12.81 -16.10 -21.77
C LYS A 74 -11.94 -15.33 -20.78
N GLU A 75 -12.31 -14.10 -20.44
CA GLU A 75 -11.63 -13.32 -19.40
C GLU A 75 -11.81 -13.94 -18.01
N LYS A 76 -13.04 -14.35 -17.66
CA LYS A 76 -13.31 -15.08 -16.41
C LYS A 76 -12.52 -16.38 -16.32
N SER A 77 -12.38 -17.10 -17.43
CA SER A 77 -11.55 -18.30 -17.53
C SER A 77 -10.07 -17.96 -17.31
N ALA A 78 -9.53 -16.95 -17.99
CA ALA A 78 -8.15 -16.51 -17.79
C ALA A 78 -7.87 -16.09 -16.35
N MET A 79 -8.81 -15.34 -15.74
CA MET A 79 -8.71 -14.93 -14.35
C MET A 79 -8.79 -16.10 -13.37
N LYS A 80 -9.64 -17.09 -13.65
CA LYS A 80 -9.67 -18.34 -12.87
C LYS A 80 -8.29 -18.99 -12.87
N GLU A 81 -7.72 -19.21 -14.04
CA GLU A 81 -6.41 -19.87 -14.17
C GLU A 81 -5.35 -19.07 -13.38
N LEU A 82 -5.33 -17.75 -13.53
CA LEU A 82 -4.42 -16.86 -12.81
C LEU A 82 -4.56 -16.99 -11.29
N LEU A 83 -5.79 -16.94 -10.78
CA LEU A 83 -6.11 -17.02 -9.35
C LEU A 83 -5.92 -18.41 -8.76
N THR A 84 -5.96 -19.46 -9.59
CA THR A 84 -5.63 -20.83 -9.18
C THR A 84 -4.16 -21.19 -9.35
N GLY A 85 -3.35 -20.27 -9.90
CA GLY A 85 -1.89 -20.39 -10.01
C GLY A 85 -1.38 -20.94 -11.34
N ASP A 86 -2.24 -21.22 -12.33
CA ASP A 86 -1.80 -21.59 -13.69
C ASP A 86 -1.55 -20.32 -14.52
N VAL A 87 -0.48 -19.61 -14.15
CA VAL A 87 -0.12 -18.31 -14.75
C VAL A 87 0.18 -18.44 -16.24
N GLN A 88 0.77 -19.56 -16.69
CA GLN A 88 1.11 -19.78 -18.09
C GLN A 88 -0.14 -19.96 -18.97
N LYS A 89 -1.13 -20.70 -18.48
CA LYS A 89 -2.41 -20.82 -19.15
C LYS A 89 -3.18 -19.50 -19.15
N ALA A 90 -3.15 -18.77 -18.04
CA ALA A 90 -3.73 -17.43 -17.97
C ALA A 90 -3.10 -16.48 -19.01
N LEU A 91 -1.77 -16.45 -19.12
CA LEU A 91 -1.05 -15.67 -20.14
C LEU A 91 -1.50 -16.02 -21.55
N THR A 92 -1.62 -17.32 -21.87
CA THR A 92 -2.11 -17.76 -23.19
C THR A 92 -3.50 -17.23 -23.47
N LEU A 93 -4.42 -17.36 -22.51
CA LEU A 93 -5.80 -16.89 -22.66
C LEU A 93 -5.88 -15.36 -22.79
N PHE A 94 -5.09 -14.62 -22.01
CA PHE A 94 -5.04 -13.16 -22.09
C PHE A 94 -4.40 -12.65 -23.38
N LEU A 95 -3.38 -13.33 -23.92
CA LEU A 95 -2.79 -12.99 -25.21
C LEU A 95 -3.79 -13.17 -26.36
N ASP A 96 -4.53 -14.28 -26.34
CA ASP A 96 -5.60 -14.47 -27.31
C ASP A 96 -6.69 -13.41 -27.17
N LEU A 97 -7.07 -13.06 -25.93
CA LEU A 97 -8.04 -12.01 -25.65
C LEU A 97 -7.58 -10.69 -26.26
N GLU A 98 -6.36 -10.26 -25.96
CA GLU A 98 -5.75 -9.05 -26.51
C GLU A 98 -5.72 -9.05 -28.05
N ASN A 99 -5.45 -10.20 -28.68
CA ASN A 99 -5.47 -10.30 -30.14
C ASN A 99 -6.90 -10.17 -30.73
N SER A 100 -7.91 -10.60 -29.99
CA SER A 100 -9.32 -10.59 -30.42
C SER A 100 -10.07 -9.31 -30.03
N ASN A 101 -9.70 -8.68 -28.92
CA ASN A 101 -10.35 -7.51 -28.35
C ASN A 101 -9.33 -6.70 -27.52
N ARG A 102 -8.95 -5.52 -28.04
CA ARG A 102 -7.88 -4.69 -27.46
C ARG A 102 -8.43 -3.69 -26.47
N GLU A 103 -8.87 -4.18 -25.33
CA GLU A 103 -9.39 -3.35 -24.24
C GLU A 103 -8.29 -2.93 -23.27
N TYR A 104 -8.59 -1.99 -22.38
CA TYR A 104 -7.67 -1.68 -21.28
C TYR A 104 -7.53 -2.89 -20.35
N ALA A 105 -8.64 -3.59 -20.13
CA ALA A 105 -8.78 -4.79 -19.32
C ALA A 105 -7.74 -5.88 -19.64
N SER A 106 -7.69 -6.25 -20.92
CA SER A 106 -6.74 -7.23 -21.44
C SER A 106 -5.29 -6.80 -21.22
N ALA A 107 -4.96 -5.53 -21.39
CA ALA A 107 -3.61 -5.01 -21.15
C ALA A 107 -3.24 -5.03 -19.66
N ALA A 108 -4.13 -4.61 -18.76
CA ALA A 108 -3.90 -4.64 -17.32
C ALA A 108 -3.70 -6.07 -16.82
N ASN A 109 -4.61 -6.98 -17.20
CA ASN A 109 -4.55 -8.40 -16.81
C ASN A 109 -3.34 -9.13 -17.43
N LEU A 110 -2.92 -8.78 -18.66
CA LEU A 110 -1.64 -9.24 -19.22
C LEU A 110 -0.46 -8.77 -18.38
N GLY A 111 -0.43 -7.48 -18.01
CA GLY A 111 0.61 -6.92 -17.16
C GLY A 111 0.78 -7.69 -15.85
N THR A 112 -0.34 -7.91 -15.16
CA THR A 112 -0.43 -8.76 -13.96
C THR A 112 0.05 -10.19 -14.20
N ALA A 113 -0.38 -10.83 -15.30
CA ALA A 113 -0.01 -12.20 -15.57
C ALA A 113 1.49 -12.34 -15.88
N TYR A 114 2.10 -11.38 -16.59
CA TYR A 114 3.55 -11.33 -16.77
C TYR A 114 4.26 -11.07 -15.45
N GLU A 115 3.69 -10.22 -14.59
CA GLU A 115 4.23 -9.92 -13.27
C GLU A 115 4.27 -11.19 -12.40
N LEU A 116 3.16 -11.94 -12.33
CA LEU A 116 3.08 -13.22 -11.64
C LEU A 116 3.99 -14.29 -12.25
N ASN A 117 4.32 -14.17 -13.53
CA ASN A 117 5.27 -15.05 -14.19
C ASN A 117 6.75 -14.66 -13.97
N GLY A 118 7.00 -13.55 -13.27
CA GLY A 118 8.36 -13.02 -13.04
C GLY A 118 8.96 -12.27 -14.23
N ASP A 119 8.20 -11.99 -15.29
CA ASP A 119 8.64 -11.19 -16.43
C ASP A 119 8.29 -9.71 -16.23
N ASN A 120 9.08 -9.05 -15.39
CA ASN A 120 8.81 -7.66 -15.01
C ASN A 120 8.93 -6.65 -16.15
N GLN A 121 9.71 -6.96 -17.20
CA GLN A 121 9.82 -6.09 -18.37
C GLN A 121 8.51 -6.08 -19.17
N ASN A 122 7.96 -7.27 -19.46
CA ASN A 122 6.68 -7.35 -20.16
C ASN A 122 5.52 -6.88 -19.26
N ALA A 123 5.58 -7.13 -17.96
CA ALA A 123 4.61 -6.56 -17.01
C ALA A 123 4.57 -5.03 -17.13
N LEU A 124 5.73 -4.35 -17.03
CA LEU A 124 5.84 -2.90 -17.14
C LEU A 124 5.31 -2.37 -18.48
N LYS A 125 5.63 -3.05 -19.57
CA LYS A 125 5.14 -2.70 -20.91
C LYS A 125 3.61 -2.72 -20.96
N TRP A 126 2.99 -3.79 -20.47
CA TRP A 126 1.53 -3.97 -20.56
C TRP A 126 0.75 -3.09 -19.59
N ILE A 127 1.26 -2.86 -18.37
CA ILE A 127 0.67 -1.89 -17.43
C ILE A 127 0.74 -0.46 -18.00
N LYS A 128 1.87 -0.05 -18.58
CA LYS A 128 1.97 1.26 -19.27
C LYS A 128 0.99 1.37 -20.43
N GLU A 129 0.77 0.30 -21.17
CA GLU A 129 -0.23 0.25 -22.24
C GLU A 129 -1.66 0.33 -21.67
N GLY A 130 -1.97 -0.32 -20.54
CA GLY A 130 -3.23 -0.17 -19.82
C GLY A 130 -3.50 1.27 -19.38
N VAL A 131 -2.51 1.93 -18.75
CA VAL A 131 -2.56 3.35 -18.36
C VAL A 131 -2.83 4.25 -19.57
N LYS A 132 -2.18 3.97 -20.70
CA LYS A 132 -2.38 4.72 -21.94
C LYS A 132 -3.79 4.57 -22.50
N ARG A 133 -4.36 3.36 -22.45
CA ARG A 133 -5.72 3.06 -22.94
C ARG A 133 -6.78 3.66 -22.05
N ASN A 134 -6.60 3.58 -20.73
CA ASN A 134 -7.51 4.14 -19.75
C ASN A 134 -6.75 4.72 -18.55
N PRO A 135 -6.44 6.03 -18.54
CA PRO A 135 -5.74 6.65 -17.40
C PRO A 135 -6.60 6.76 -16.14
N ASN A 136 -7.92 6.53 -16.25
CA ASN A 136 -8.85 6.54 -15.12
C ASN A 136 -9.11 5.15 -14.53
N SER A 137 -8.48 4.11 -15.09
CA SER A 137 -8.53 2.74 -14.58
C SER A 137 -8.06 2.65 -13.13
N HIS A 138 -8.58 1.65 -12.41
CA HIS A 138 -8.25 1.42 -10.99
C HIS A 138 -8.27 2.72 -10.17
N HIS A 139 -9.29 3.55 -10.36
CA HIS A 139 -9.43 4.85 -9.67
C HIS A 139 -8.25 5.82 -9.85
N LYS A 140 -7.53 5.74 -10.99
CA LYS A 140 -6.32 6.53 -11.31
C LYS A 140 -5.09 6.13 -10.48
N THR A 141 -4.97 4.88 -10.04
CA THR A 141 -3.80 4.42 -9.26
C THR A 141 -2.71 3.75 -10.06
N GLU A 142 -2.95 3.39 -11.33
CA GLU A 142 -2.01 2.58 -12.13
C GLU A 142 -0.64 3.25 -12.35
N TRP A 143 -0.52 4.56 -12.18
CA TRP A 143 0.80 5.23 -12.19
C TRP A 143 1.72 4.71 -11.09
N LEU A 144 1.17 4.32 -9.93
CA LEU A 144 1.95 3.74 -8.84
C LEU A 144 2.34 2.30 -9.16
N HIS A 145 1.48 1.55 -9.85
CA HIS A 145 1.81 0.21 -10.34
C HIS A 145 3.03 0.25 -11.27
N VAL A 146 3.10 1.25 -12.15
CA VAL A 146 4.26 1.50 -13.01
C VAL A 146 5.53 1.73 -12.16
N LEU A 147 5.48 2.59 -11.15
CA LEU A 147 6.62 2.86 -10.26
C LEU A 147 7.08 1.62 -9.49
N ILE A 148 6.12 0.80 -9.05
CA ILE A 148 6.40 -0.48 -8.40
C ILE A 148 7.18 -1.40 -9.34
N LEU A 149 6.73 -1.55 -10.59
CA LEU A 149 7.41 -2.36 -11.60
C LEU A 149 8.80 -1.82 -11.95
N GLU A 150 8.96 -0.50 -12.03
CA GLU A 150 10.26 0.14 -12.24
C GLU A 150 11.22 -0.14 -11.07
N ALA A 151 10.74 -0.06 -9.83
CA ALA A 151 11.52 -0.39 -8.64
C ALA A 151 11.95 -1.87 -8.60
N LYS A 152 11.06 -2.79 -9.02
CA LYS A 152 11.37 -4.23 -9.13
C LYS A 152 12.47 -4.51 -10.12
N ILE A 153 12.33 -3.97 -11.33
CA ILE A 153 13.32 -4.12 -12.39
C ILE A 153 14.68 -3.60 -11.93
N ASN A 154 14.70 -2.50 -11.17
CA ASN A 154 15.94 -1.96 -10.63
C ASN A 154 16.52 -2.86 -9.53
N LEU A 155 15.68 -3.43 -8.66
CA LEU A 155 16.10 -4.38 -7.63
C LEU A 155 16.69 -5.67 -8.23
N GLU A 156 16.10 -6.19 -9.31
CA GLU A 156 16.63 -7.36 -10.04
C GLU A 156 18.02 -7.09 -10.62
N LYS A 157 18.24 -5.88 -11.13
CA LYS A 157 19.53 -5.46 -11.70
C LYS A 157 20.55 -5.13 -10.62
N ASN A 158 20.09 -4.62 -9.48
CA ASN A 158 20.91 -4.17 -8.37
C ASN A 158 20.22 -4.51 -7.02
N PRO A 159 20.65 -5.59 -6.34
CA PRO A 159 20.10 -5.96 -5.02
C PRO A 159 20.21 -4.87 -3.94
N ASP A 160 21.14 -3.93 -4.12
CA ASP A 160 21.37 -2.79 -3.22
C ASP A 160 20.57 -1.55 -3.64
N TYR A 161 19.66 -1.64 -4.61
CA TYR A 161 18.88 -0.51 -5.11
C TYR A 161 18.17 0.26 -3.98
N TYR A 162 17.68 -0.45 -2.95
CA TYR A 162 17.01 0.13 -1.78
C TYR A 162 17.93 0.75 -0.72
N ASN A 163 19.26 0.81 -0.93
CA ASN A 163 20.16 1.53 -0.03
C ASN A 163 19.99 3.05 -0.22
N GLY A 164 18.99 3.62 0.46
CA GLY A 164 18.66 5.03 0.38
C GLY A 164 17.78 5.43 -0.81
N LYS A 165 17.11 4.45 -1.45
CA LYS A 165 16.04 4.69 -2.42
C LYS A 165 14.72 4.13 -1.92
N ARG A 166 13.62 4.74 -2.33
CA ARG A 166 12.24 4.32 -2.04
C ARG A 166 11.47 4.18 -3.36
N VAL A 167 10.37 3.43 -3.37
CA VAL A 167 9.41 3.44 -4.49
C VAL A 167 8.82 4.85 -4.65
N LEU A 168 8.49 5.46 -3.52
CA LEU A 168 8.03 6.83 -3.43
C LEU A 168 8.97 7.65 -2.54
N GLU A 169 9.70 8.57 -3.15
CA GLU A 169 10.50 9.57 -2.45
C GLU A 169 9.58 10.70 -1.95
N LEU A 170 8.78 10.39 -0.93
CA LEU A 170 7.86 11.35 -0.32
C LEU A 170 8.62 12.34 0.56
N ALA A 171 8.23 13.62 0.49
CA ALA A 171 8.77 14.65 1.37
C ALA A 171 8.49 14.34 2.85
N ASP A 172 9.44 14.71 3.73
CA ASP A 172 9.32 14.49 5.17
C ASP A 172 8.24 15.33 5.84
N THR A 173 7.87 16.44 5.20
CA THR A 173 6.81 17.33 5.65
C THR A 173 5.61 17.20 4.71
N LEU A 174 4.42 17.11 5.28
CA LEU A 174 3.22 17.24 4.47
C LEU A 174 3.06 18.66 3.92
N PRO A 175 2.47 18.80 2.73
CA PRO A 175 2.01 20.08 2.23
C PRO A 175 0.98 20.71 3.18
N ALA A 176 1.00 22.03 3.27
CA ALA A 176 0.14 22.78 4.20
C ALA A 176 -1.35 22.61 3.87
N LYS A 177 -1.70 22.50 2.59
CA LYS A 177 -3.07 22.23 2.14
C LYS A 177 -3.16 20.85 1.52
N GLU A 178 -4.33 20.23 1.66
CA GLU A 178 -4.60 18.89 1.14
C GLU A 178 -4.43 18.78 -0.38
N ASN A 179 -4.77 19.84 -1.12
CA ASN A 179 -4.69 19.88 -2.58
C ASN A 179 -3.34 20.36 -3.11
N ASP A 180 -2.39 20.69 -2.23
CA ASP A 180 -1.05 21.08 -2.67
C ASP A 180 -0.33 19.84 -3.25
N VAL A 181 0.61 20.10 -4.17
CA VAL A 181 1.42 19.05 -4.78
C VAL A 181 2.24 18.34 -3.69
N PHE A 182 2.03 17.03 -3.57
CA PHE A 182 2.74 16.18 -2.62
C PHE A 182 3.79 15.31 -3.33
N PHE A 183 3.49 14.88 -4.54
CA PHE A 183 4.37 14.03 -5.34
C PHE A 183 4.22 14.37 -6.82
N THR A 184 5.30 14.20 -7.59
CA THR A 184 5.31 14.43 -9.03
C THR A 184 5.92 13.24 -9.75
N TYR A 185 5.22 12.73 -10.77
CA TYR A 185 5.72 11.66 -11.62
C TYR A 185 5.36 11.91 -13.08
N ASN A 186 6.35 11.83 -13.98
CA ASN A 186 6.17 12.07 -15.42
C ASN A 186 5.41 13.36 -15.76
N GLY A 187 5.67 14.45 -15.01
CA GLY A 187 5.03 15.75 -15.20
C GLY A 187 3.58 15.84 -14.67
N GLN A 188 3.06 14.77 -14.07
CA GLN A 188 1.79 14.79 -13.34
C GLN A 188 2.04 15.06 -11.87
N ASN A 189 1.21 15.90 -11.28
CA ASN A 189 1.25 16.24 -9.87
C ASN A 189 0.13 15.50 -9.15
N PHE A 190 0.47 14.92 -8.01
CA PHE A 190 -0.44 14.19 -7.15
C PHE A 190 -0.47 14.90 -5.80
N ASN A 191 -1.66 15.14 -5.29
CA ASN A 191 -1.85 15.62 -3.94
C ASN A 191 -1.75 14.46 -2.93
N ARG A 192 -1.79 14.78 -1.64
CA ARG A 192 -1.65 13.77 -0.57
C ARG A 192 -2.71 12.66 -0.67
N PHE A 193 -3.96 13.04 -0.91
CA PHE A 193 -5.07 12.09 -0.97
C PHE A 193 -4.91 11.12 -2.14
N GLU A 194 -4.47 11.59 -3.31
CA GLU A 194 -4.23 10.76 -4.48
C GLU A 194 -3.09 9.75 -4.26
N VAL A 195 -2.01 10.17 -3.60
CA VAL A 195 -0.89 9.27 -3.23
C VAL A 195 -1.32 8.23 -2.19
N GLU A 196 -2.06 8.64 -1.15
CA GLU A 196 -2.59 7.74 -0.12
C GLU A 196 -3.52 6.68 -0.73
N MET A 197 -4.43 7.10 -1.60
CA MET A 197 -5.38 6.22 -2.27
C MET A 197 -4.65 5.24 -3.19
N ALA A 198 -3.66 5.71 -3.96
CA ALA A 198 -2.83 4.83 -4.78
C ALA A 198 -2.09 3.79 -3.94
N LEU A 199 -1.45 4.20 -2.84
CA LEU A 199 -0.77 3.29 -1.94
C LEU A 199 -1.73 2.23 -1.37
N ALA A 200 -2.86 2.65 -0.83
CA ALA A 200 -3.81 1.74 -0.20
C ALA A 200 -4.41 0.75 -1.21
N TYR A 201 -4.77 1.22 -2.41
CA TYR A 201 -5.35 0.37 -3.45
C TYR A 201 -4.35 -0.65 -3.99
N GLN A 202 -3.14 -0.20 -4.34
CA GLN A 202 -2.09 -1.06 -4.88
C GLN A 202 -1.60 -2.06 -3.82
N LEU A 203 -1.47 -1.66 -2.55
CA LEU A 203 -1.18 -2.59 -1.46
C LEU A 203 -2.27 -3.63 -1.31
N PHE A 204 -3.53 -3.23 -1.32
CA PHE A 204 -4.66 -4.15 -1.17
C PHE A 204 -4.65 -5.24 -2.24
N GLU A 205 -4.53 -4.88 -3.53
CA GLU A 205 -4.52 -5.87 -4.61
C GLU A 205 -3.31 -6.80 -4.50
N ARG A 206 -2.16 -6.20 -4.25
CA ARG A 206 -0.86 -6.87 -4.26
C ARG A 206 -0.73 -7.86 -3.12
N THR A 207 -1.15 -7.53 -1.90
CA THR A 207 -0.95 -8.41 -0.72
C THR A 207 -1.80 -9.68 -0.73
N VAL A 208 -2.78 -9.80 -1.63
CA VAL A 208 -3.44 -11.10 -1.90
C VAL A 208 -2.44 -12.12 -2.44
N PHE A 209 -1.56 -11.68 -3.34
CA PHE A 209 -0.56 -12.54 -3.99
C PHE A 209 0.75 -12.52 -3.21
N VAL A 210 1.20 -11.33 -2.80
CA VAL A 210 2.54 -11.10 -2.26
C VAL A 210 2.51 -11.23 -0.74
N LYS A 211 3.07 -12.33 -0.23
CA LYS A 211 3.18 -12.58 1.21
C LYS A 211 4.56 -12.15 1.73
N PRO A 212 4.70 -11.86 3.03
CA PRO A 212 6.00 -11.57 3.63
C PRO A 212 7.02 -12.69 3.32
N LYS A 213 8.28 -12.37 2.98
CA LYS A 213 8.93 -11.05 2.88
C LYS A 213 8.93 -10.51 1.45
N ASP A 214 8.66 -9.22 1.28
CA ASP A 214 8.80 -8.49 0.03
C ASP A 214 9.19 -7.03 0.33
N LEU A 215 10.37 -6.62 -0.17
CA LEU A 215 10.96 -5.31 0.14
C LEU A 215 10.14 -4.14 -0.39
N ILE A 216 9.40 -4.35 -1.48
CA ILE A 216 8.63 -3.31 -2.13
C ILE A 216 7.33 -3.10 -1.38
N VAL A 217 6.65 -4.19 -1.03
CA VAL A 217 5.46 -4.11 -0.17
C VAL A 217 5.83 -3.53 1.19
N ALA A 218 6.98 -3.90 1.77
CA ALA A 218 7.50 -3.27 2.99
C ALA A 218 7.67 -1.75 2.82
N ASP A 219 8.23 -1.30 1.71
CA ASP A 219 8.45 0.10 1.41
C ASP A 219 7.16 0.92 1.26
N LEU A 220 6.18 0.35 0.55
CA LEU A 220 4.86 0.95 0.35
C LEU A 220 4.08 1.05 1.67
N LEU A 221 4.10 -0.02 2.48
CA LEU A 221 3.48 -0.02 3.82
C LEU A 221 4.10 1.04 4.73
N PHE A 222 5.42 1.16 4.72
CA PHE A 222 6.11 2.22 5.46
C PHE A 222 5.68 3.61 4.97
N SER A 223 5.60 3.83 3.65
CA SER A 223 5.14 5.10 3.09
C SER A 223 3.71 5.44 3.53
N LEU A 224 2.80 4.47 3.50
CA LEU A 224 1.42 4.65 3.95
C LEU A 224 1.33 4.93 5.46
N SER A 225 2.20 4.30 6.27
CA SER A 225 2.31 4.56 7.71
C SER A 225 2.60 6.04 8.00
N ARG A 226 3.50 6.65 7.21
CA ARG A 226 3.91 8.06 7.38
C ARG A 226 2.76 9.00 7.07
N ILE A 227 2.04 8.73 5.98
CA ILE A 227 0.85 9.49 5.61
C ILE A 227 -0.21 9.40 6.73
N SER A 228 -0.48 8.22 7.28
CA SER A 228 -1.41 8.06 8.41
C SER A 228 -0.97 8.83 9.66
N ALA A 229 0.31 8.76 10.02
CA ALA A 229 0.85 9.48 11.17
C ALA A 229 0.72 10.99 11.00
N HIS A 230 0.95 11.53 9.82
CA HIS A 230 0.76 12.96 9.58
C HIS A 230 -0.69 13.43 9.68
N LYS A 231 -1.67 12.54 9.51
CA LYS A 231 -3.09 12.81 9.76
C LYS A 231 -3.47 12.66 11.24
N ASN A 232 -2.48 12.45 12.11
CA ASN A 232 -2.62 12.11 13.53
C ASN A 232 -3.43 10.83 13.77
N ASP A 233 -3.52 9.93 12.78
CA ASP A 233 -4.08 8.59 12.94
C ASP A 233 -2.96 7.62 13.32
N PHE A 234 -2.50 7.74 14.57
CA PHE A 234 -1.36 6.96 15.05
C PHE A 234 -1.69 5.47 15.17
N LYS A 235 -2.94 5.09 15.41
CA LYS A 235 -3.35 3.67 15.47
C LYS A 235 -3.10 3.01 14.11
N THR A 236 -3.60 3.62 13.04
CA THR A 236 -3.39 3.12 11.69
C THR A 236 -1.91 3.19 11.29
N ALA A 237 -1.22 4.28 11.65
CA ALA A 237 0.20 4.45 11.37
C ALA A 237 1.06 3.34 11.98
N PHE A 238 0.89 3.01 13.26
CA PHE A 238 1.60 1.91 13.89
C PHE A 238 1.27 0.57 13.22
N GLY A 239 0.00 0.32 12.89
CA GLY A 239 -0.38 -0.91 12.19
C GLY A 239 0.34 -1.10 10.85
N PHE A 240 0.44 -0.04 10.03
CA PHE A 240 1.20 -0.11 8.78
C PHE A 240 2.71 -0.20 8.99
N LEU A 241 3.24 0.47 10.02
CA LEU A 241 4.66 0.41 10.36
C LEU A 241 5.07 -0.99 10.83
N ASP A 242 4.22 -1.67 11.60
CA ASP A 242 4.42 -3.07 12.02
C ASP A 242 4.35 -4.02 10.81
N LEU A 243 3.36 -3.86 9.94
CA LEU A 243 3.26 -4.65 8.71
C LEU A 243 4.48 -4.43 7.80
N SER A 244 4.99 -3.20 7.70
CA SER A 244 6.21 -2.92 6.93
C SER A 244 7.40 -3.72 7.46
N LYS A 245 7.48 -3.85 8.79
CA LYS A 245 8.53 -4.63 9.46
C LYS A 245 8.40 -6.11 9.15
N GLU A 246 7.19 -6.64 9.23
CA GLU A 246 6.86 -8.04 8.91
C GLU A 246 7.25 -8.39 7.46
N TYR A 247 6.92 -7.51 6.52
CA TYR A 247 7.29 -7.66 5.10
C TYR A 247 8.80 -7.51 4.83
N GLY A 248 9.59 -7.09 5.82
CA GLY A 248 11.04 -7.08 5.75
C GLY A 248 11.66 -5.72 5.44
N PHE A 249 11.05 -4.64 5.92
CA PHE A 249 11.67 -3.31 5.86
C PHE A 249 13.09 -3.34 6.43
N LYS A 250 14.08 -2.93 5.60
CA LYS A 250 15.51 -3.17 5.86
C LYS A 250 16.18 -2.12 6.74
N ASP A 251 15.76 -0.86 6.64
CA ASP A 251 16.41 0.24 7.35
C ASP A 251 15.91 0.31 8.81
N GLU A 252 16.61 -0.42 9.69
CA GLU A 252 16.28 -0.47 11.12
C GLU A 252 16.34 0.92 11.76
N GLN A 253 17.34 1.72 11.40
CA GLN A 253 17.51 3.03 12.01
C GLN A 253 16.33 3.93 11.67
N ILE A 254 15.99 4.05 10.38
CA ILE A 254 14.83 4.84 9.93
C ILE A 254 13.55 4.32 10.57
N TRP A 255 13.38 3.00 10.69
CA TRP A 255 12.21 2.41 11.33
C TRP A 255 12.10 2.84 12.81
N GLN A 256 13.19 2.75 13.58
CA GLN A 256 13.21 3.10 15.00
C GLN A 256 12.97 4.60 15.21
N GLU A 257 13.61 5.45 14.40
CA GLU A 257 13.41 6.91 14.43
C GLU A 257 11.94 7.26 14.13
N THR A 258 11.35 6.61 13.12
CA THR A 258 9.94 6.79 12.74
C THR A 258 9.00 6.34 13.86
N PHE A 259 9.28 5.18 14.47
CA PHE A 259 8.48 4.67 15.59
C PHE A 259 8.51 5.62 16.79
N SER A 260 9.68 6.14 17.14
CA SER A 260 9.85 7.12 18.23
C SER A 260 9.09 8.42 17.92
N ASP A 261 9.21 8.96 16.69
CA ASP A 261 8.47 10.15 16.26
C ASP A 261 6.95 9.96 16.45
N TYR A 262 6.42 8.79 16.05
CA TYR A 262 5.00 8.51 16.20
C TYR A 262 4.59 8.47 17.67
N GLN A 263 5.41 7.90 18.56
CA GLN A 263 5.13 7.87 20.00
C GLN A 263 5.11 9.28 20.61
N ASP A 264 6.11 10.10 20.29
CA ASP A 264 6.22 11.46 20.80
C ASP A 264 5.08 12.35 20.32
N ARG A 265 4.74 12.27 19.04
CA ARG A 265 3.63 13.01 18.45
C ARG A 265 2.29 12.55 19.02
N LYS A 266 2.06 11.24 19.13
CA LYS A 266 0.86 10.68 19.78
C LYS A 266 0.72 11.18 21.21
N TYR A 267 1.78 11.10 22.02
CA TYR A 267 1.77 11.61 23.38
C TYR A 267 1.45 13.11 23.42
N THR A 268 2.06 13.88 22.52
CA THR A 268 1.82 15.33 22.44
C THR A 268 0.36 15.65 22.10
N THR A 269 -0.19 15.01 21.06
CA THR A 269 -1.53 15.30 20.54
C THR A 269 -2.65 14.74 21.40
N GLU A 270 -2.51 13.53 21.93
CA GLU A 270 -3.57 12.83 22.67
C GLU A 270 -3.52 13.09 24.18
N ILE A 271 -2.35 13.46 24.74
CA ILE A 271 -2.18 13.60 26.19
C ILE A 271 -1.79 15.04 26.56
N LEU A 272 -0.71 15.57 26.01
CA LEU A 272 -0.16 16.86 26.46
C LEU A 272 -1.08 18.05 26.11
N ILE A 273 -1.51 18.17 24.85
CA ILE A 273 -2.38 19.26 24.39
C ILE A 273 -3.72 19.26 25.14
N PRO A 274 -4.46 18.13 25.27
CA PRO A 274 -5.71 18.11 26.01
C PRO A 274 -5.54 18.49 27.49
N ARG A 275 -4.45 18.07 28.13
CA ARG A 275 -4.13 18.46 29.52
C ARG A 275 -3.87 19.95 29.64
N ALA A 276 -3.11 20.54 28.72
CA ALA A 276 -2.86 21.98 28.70
C ALA A 276 -4.16 22.77 28.48
N GLN A 277 -5.02 22.33 27.57
CA GLN A 277 -6.33 22.93 27.33
C GLN A 277 -7.24 22.85 28.57
N ALA A 278 -7.29 21.69 29.24
CA ALA A 278 -8.06 21.51 30.47
C ALA A 278 -7.54 22.44 31.59
N GLY A 279 -6.23 22.52 31.77
CA GLY A 279 -5.61 23.45 32.72
C GLY A 279 -5.95 24.90 32.43
N PHE A 280 -5.90 25.31 31.15
CA PHE A 280 -6.29 26.67 30.73
C PHE A 280 -7.76 26.96 31.03
N VAL A 281 -8.67 26.03 30.72
CA VAL A 281 -10.10 26.17 31.03
C VAL A 281 -10.33 26.34 32.53
N ILE A 282 -9.67 25.52 33.37
CA ILE A 282 -9.76 25.62 34.83
C ILE A 282 -9.31 27.00 35.31
N LEU A 283 -8.17 27.50 34.81
CA LEU A 283 -7.65 28.82 35.18
C LEU A 283 -8.62 29.95 34.80
N VAL A 284 -9.19 29.91 33.60
CA VAL A 284 -10.19 30.90 33.15
C VAL A 284 -11.46 30.84 34.01
N THR A 285 -11.96 29.65 34.34
CA THR A 285 -13.12 29.48 35.22
C THR A 285 -12.87 30.04 36.61
N LEU A 286 -11.72 29.74 37.22
CA LEU A 286 -11.34 30.27 38.53
C LEU A 286 -11.25 31.81 38.50
N PHE A 287 -10.66 32.37 37.44
CA PHE A 287 -10.58 33.82 37.26
C PHE A 287 -11.98 34.47 37.21
N ILE A 288 -12.92 33.89 36.45
CA ILE A 288 -14.31 34.36 36.39
C ILE A 288 -14.99 34.27 37.76
N ILE A 289 -14.83 33.16 38.49
CA ILE A 289 -15.40 33.00 39.84
C ILE A 289 -14.89 34.10 40.78
N VAL A 290 -13.58 34.37 40.77
CA VAL A 290 -12.97 35.44 41.58
C VAL A 290 -13.53 36.81 41.21
N MET A 291 -13.69 37.10 39.91
CA MET A 291 -14.30 38.35 39.46
C MET A 291 -15.75 38.51 39.93
N VAL A 292 -16.58 37.47 39.80
CA VAL A 292 -17.98 37.48 40.25
C VAL A 292 -18.08 37.63 41.76
N TRP A 293 -17.25 36.91 42.52
CA TRP A 293 -17.20 37.04 43.98
C TRP A 293 -16.83 38.46 44.40
N ARG A 294 -15.83 39.06 43.73
CA ARG A 294 -15.40 40.45 44.00
C ARG A 294 -16.52 41.46 43.69
N ASP A 295 -17.25 41.28 42.60
CA ASP A 295 -18.38 42.16 42.24
C ASP A 295 -19.52 42.06 43.26
N ARG A 296 -19.91 40.84 43.66
CA ARG A 296 -20.93 40.62 44.69
C ARG A 296 -20.55 41.30 46.01
N LYS A 297 -19.30 41.15 46.45
CA LYS A 297 -18.79 41.76 47.69
C LYS A 297 -18.87 43.29 47.65
N LYS A 298 -18.64 43.91 46.49
CA LYS A 298 -18.79 45.36 46.31
C LYS A 298 -20.25 45.80 46.43
N ARG A 299 -21.19 45.05 45.84
CA ARG A 299 -22.64 45.37 45.92
C ARG A 299 -23.21 45.23 47.32
N THR A 300 -22.73 44.28 48.12
CA THR A 300 -23.20 44.11 49.51
C THR A 300 -22.63 45.14 50.49
N ALA A 301 -21.63 45.92 50.07
CA ALA A 301 -21.00 46.96 50.90
C ALA A 301 -21.60 48.36 50.66
N GLN A 302 -22.52 48.51 49.71
CA GLN A 302 -23.29 49.72 49.42
C GLN A 302 -24.68 49.60 50.03
#